data_AF-A0A815VKD2-F1
#
_entry.id   AF-A0A815VKD2-F1
#
_cell.length_a   1.000
_cell.length_b   1.000
_cell.length_c   1.000
_cell.angle_alpha   90.00
_cell.angle_beta   90.00
_cell.angle_gamma   90.00
#
_symmetry.space_group_name_H-M   'P 1'
#
loop_
_entity.id
_entity.type
_entity.pdbx_description
1 polymer ?
#
loop_
_entity_poly.entity_id
_entity_poly.type
_entity_poly.pdbx_seq_one_letter_code
_entity_poly.pdbx_strand_id
1 'polypeptide(L)'
;MGTTDSKVDFRLAVGQLISRNQPLETKDESFWDQFWSDKISNIQDIFTLVPATEIRALREEYPSNLATLCNKLVDRLQLAAENSCQTQRDQIAAINCIRLLTRILPYIFEEPEWRGFFWSDIPIGQQTASNGEYISKPPLAERLLRILADLLFCPDFTVSSKKKKGPDNPEDINTIDSCEYIWEVGVGFSQSPVHTPSNDRNRTEILKLLLTCFSETIYMNPSVELQSHPNKWLTYFTSSRNRQTLPLFTSLINIVFSYDPVGYIPYNYLLFTDTREPLVEVAAQLLCVTLDNFSASSSSSSSSISTDDQVPSLPTSKTPIGDDCSNLFINYLSRIHRDDVRCVFF
;
A
#
# COMPACT_ATOMS: atom_id res chain seq x y z
N MET A 1 -10.12 -34.26 1.34
CA MET A 1 -10.86 -34.12 0.07
C MET A 1 -11.23 -32.67 -0.27
N GLY A 2 -10.94 -31.64 0.54
CA GLY A 2 -11.49 -30.28 0.34
C GLY A 2 -10.65 -29.25 -0.45
N THR A 3 -9.41 -29.54 -0.85
CA THR A 3 -8.54 -28.57 -1.53
C THR A 3 -8.72 -28.54 -3.05
N THR A 4 -8.99 -29.69 -3.68
CA THR A 4 -9.17 -29.80 -5.13
C THR A 4 -10.46 -29.14 -5.61
N ASP A 5 -11.59 -29.41 -4.97
CA ASP A 5 -12.89 -28.82 -5.33
C ASP A 5 -12.87 -27.30 -5.22
N SER A 6 -12.15 -26.77 -4.24
CA SER A 6 -12.07 -25.34 -4.00
C SER A 6 -11.25 -24.57 -5.03
N LYS A 7 -10.20 -25.20 -5.58
CA LYS A 7 -9.46 -24.65 -6.72
C LYS A 7 -10.31 -24.67 -8.00
N VAL A 8 -11.17 -25.67 -8.13
CA VAL A 8 -12.15 -25.76 -9.22
C VAL A 8 -13.18 -24.63 -9.09
N ASP A 9 -13.77 -24.43 -7.92
CA ASP A 9 -14.74 -23.34 -7.67
C ASP A 9 -14.13 -21.97 -8.01
N PHE A 10 -12.92 -21.68 -7.51
CA PHE A 10 -12.22 -20.45 -7.84
C PHE A 10 -11.97 -20.31 -9.34
N ARG A 11 -11.53 -21.38 -10.01
CA ARG A 11 -11.30 -21.36 -11.46
C ARG A 11 -12.58 -21.12 -12.24
N LEU A 12 -13.70 -21.70 -11.80
CA LEU A 12 -15.03 -21.45 -12.37
C LEU A 12 -15.45 -20.00 -12.17
N ALA A 13 -15.19 -19.41 -11.00
CA ALA A 13 -15.45 -17.99 -10.75
C ALA A 13 -14.62 -17.08 -11.67
N VAL A 14 -13.33 -17.40 -11.89
CA VAL A 14 -12.49 -16.69 -12.87
C VAL A 14 -13.04 -16.85 -14.29
N GLY A 15 -13.48 -18.05 -14.67
CA GLY A 15 -14.13 -18.28 -15.97
C GLY A 15 -15.44 -17.49 -16.15
N GLN A 16 -16.20 -17.27 -15.08
CA GLN A 16 -17.42 -16.45 -15.10
C GLN A 16 -17.11 -14.96 -15.34
N LEU A 17 -15.98 -14.44 -14.84
CA LEU A 17 -15.54 -13.06 -15.12
C LEU A 17 -15.33 -12.81 -16.62
N ILE A 18 -14.89 -13.83 -17.37
CA ILE A 18 -14.45 -13.74 -18.78
C ILE A 18 -15.52 -14.30 -19.75
N SER A 19 -16.69 -14.71 -19.26
CA SER A 19 -17.74 -15.29 -20.13
C SER A 19 -19.03 -14.49 -20.11
N ARG A 20 -19.28 -13.69 -19.06
CA ARG A 20 -20.49 -12.88 -18.96
C ARG A 20 -20.29 -11.53 -19.62
N ASN A 21 -20.93 -11.34 -20.78
CA ASN A 21 -21.03 -10.05 -21.48
C ASN A 21 -21.87 -9.00 -20.71
N GLN A 22 -22.50 -9.37 -19.59
CA GLN A 22 -23.24 -8.45 -18.73
C GLN A 22 -22.45 -8.17 -17.44
N PRO A 23 -22.51 -6.94 -16.90
CA PRO A 23 -21.90 -6.62 -15.61
C PRO A 23 -22.36 -7.60 -14.53
N LEU A 24 -21.40 -8.16 -13.79
CA LEU A 24 -21.68 -9.05 -12.67
C LEU A 24 -22.47 -8.32 -11.58
N GLU A 25 -23.41 -9.04 -10.95
CA GLU A 25 -24.17 -8.50 -9.83
C GLU A 25 -23.25 -8.21 -8.64
N THR A 26 -23.18 -6.93 -8.26
CA THR A 26 -22.34 -6.47 -7.14
C THR A 26 -22.83 -6.97 -5.78
N LYS A 27 -24.05 -7.52 -5.69
CA LYS A 27 -24.63 -8.01 -4.42
C LYS A 27 -24.53 -9.51 -4.21
N ASP A 28 -24.00 -10.25 -5.19
CA ASP A 28 -23.80 -11.70 -5.07
C ASP A 28 -22.57 -12.01 -4.20
N GLU A 29 -22.71 -11.84 -2.89
CA GLU A 29 -21.63 -12.10 -1.93
C GLU A 29 -21.14 -13.55 -1.99
N SER A 30 -22.01 -14.50 -2.38
CA SER A 30 -21.64 -15.92 -2.49
C SER A 30 -20.67 -16.20 -3.64
N PHE A 31 -20.82 -15.47 -4.75
CA PHE A 31 -19.88 -15.48 -5.86
C PHE A 31 -18.54 -14.84 -5.45
N TRP A 32 -18.59 -13.64 -4.88
CA TRP A 32 -17.39 -12.88 -4.56
C TRP A 32 -16.54 -13.51 -3.44
N ASP A 33 -17.17 -14.17 -2.46
CA ASP A 33 -16.48 -14.87 -1.37
C ASP A 33 -15.52 -15.97 -1.85
N GLN A 34 -15.70 -16.47 -3.08
CA GLN A 34 -14.82 -17.49 -3.66
C GLN A 34 -13.39 -16.96 -3.89
N PHE A 35 -13.24 -15.66 -4.21
CA PHE A 35 -11.95 -15.05 -4.54
C PHE A 35 -11.01 -14.88 -3.35
N TRP A 36 -11.55 -14.77 -2.14
CA TRP A 36 -10.78 -14.57 -0.90
C TRP A 36 -11.04 -15.65 0.14
N SER A 37 -11.45 -16.83 -0.32
CA SER A 37 -11.66 -18.01 0.52
C SER A 37 -10.36 -18.57 1.12
N ASP A 38 -10.47 -19.34 2.21
CA ASP A 38 -9.34 -19.97 2.92
C ASP A 38 -8.63 -21.09 2.16
N LYS A 39 -9.23 -21.53 1.05
CA LYS A 39 -8.77 -22.66 0.26
C LYS A 39 -7.63 -22.31 -0.70
N ILE A 40 -7.32 -21.02 -0.88
CA ILE A 40 -6.14 -20.54 -1.62
C ILE A 40 -5.14 -19.99 -0.60
N SER A 41 -4.09 -20.75 -0.34
CA SER A 41 -3.15 -20.45 0.75
C SER A 41 -1.83 -19.85 0.27
N ASN A 42 -1.50 -19.96 -1.02
CA ASN A 42 -0.24 -19.49 -1.58
C ASN A 42 -0.44 -18.66 -2.86
N ILE A 43 0.52 -17.76 -3.11
CA ILE A 43 0.51 -16.87 -4.27
C ILE A 43 0.71 -17.62 -5.60
N GLN A 44 1.43 -18.75 -5.60
CA GLN A 44 1.69 -19.53 -6.81
C GLN A 44 0.41 -20.15 -7.41
N ASP A 45 -0.51 -20.57 -6.55
CA ASP A 45 -1.83 -21.05 -6.93
C ASP A 45 -2.62 -19.92 -7.61
N ILE A 46 -2.55 -18.69 -7.10
CA ILE A 46 -3.21 -17.54 -7.75
C ILE A 46 -2.61 -17.28 -9.13
N PHE A 47 -1.29 -17.31 -9.26
CA PHE A 47 -0.61 -17.08 -10.54
C PHE A 47 -0.94 -18.18 -11.56
N THR A 48 -1.16 -19.41 -11.10
CA THR A 48 -1.54 -20.56 -11.92
C THR A 48 -3.02 -20.52 -12.30
N LEU A 49 -3.91 -20.17 -11.36
CA LEU A 49 -5.36 -20.17 -11.54
C LEU A 49 -5.87 -18.89 -12.24
N VAL A 50 -5.07 -17.82 -12.26
CA VAL A 50 -5.34 -16.55 -12.96
C VAL A 50 -4.21 -16.26 -13.96
N PRO A 51 -4.25 -16.87 -15.16
CA PRO A 51 -3.24 -16.69 -16.20
C PRO A 51 -3.21 -15.27 -16.76
N ALA A 52 -2.04 -14.84 -17.23
CA ALA A 52 -1.83 -13.51 -17.83
C ALA A 52 -2.78 -13.24 -19.02
N THR A 53 -2.98 -14.24 -19.87
CA THR A 53 -3.86 -14.17 -21.05
C THR A 53 -5.29 -13.86 -20.67
N GLU A 54 -5.77 -14.46 -19.57
CA GLU A 54 -7.12 -14.27 -19.06
C GLU A 54 -7.31 -12.89 -18.42
N ILE A 55 -6.29 -12.36 -17.76
CA ILE A 55 -6.35 -10.99 -17.21
C ILE A 55 -6.41 -9.96 -18.35
N ARG A 56 -5.62 -10.14 -19.42
CA ARG A 56 -5.68 -9.26 -20.60
C ARG A 56 -7.02 -9.36 -21.32
N ALA A 57 -7.55 -10.56 -21.51
CA ALA A 57 -8.91 -10.75 -22.06
C ALA A 57 -9.98 -10.09 -21.18
N LEU A 58 -9.87 -10.23 -19.86
CA LEU A 58 -10.77 -9.57 -18.90
C LEU A 58 -10.68 -8.03 -18.99
N ARG A 59 -9.49 -7.48 -19.24
CA ARG A 59 -9.26 -6.04 -19.42
C ARG A 59 -9.83 -5.51 -20.73
N GLU A 60 -9.63 -6.24 -21.82
CA GLU A 60 -9.97 -5.81 -23.18
C GLU A 60 -11.44 -6.08 -23.54
N GLU A 61 -11.91 -7.29 -23.26
CA GLU A 61 -13.26 -7.74 -23.65
C GLU A 61 -14.31 -7.48 -22.56
N TYR A 62 -13.89 -7.43 -21.29
CA TYR A 62 -14.80 -7.36 -20.13
C TYR A 62 -14.41 -6.28 -19.09
N PRO A 63 -14.10 -5.03 -19.49
CA PRO A 63 -13.56 -4.01 -18.59
C PRO A 63 -14.46 -3.69 -17.38
N SER A 64 -15.79 -3.74 -17.55
CA SER A 64 -16.74 -3.54 -16.44
C SER A 64 -16.62 -4.61 -15.34
N ASN A 65 -16.34 -5.86 -15.71
CA ASN A 65 -16.14 -6.94 -14.75
C ASN A 65 -14.81 -6.77 -14.01
N LEU A 66 -13.75 -6.36 -14.72
CA LEU A 66 -12.46 -6.05 -14.10
C LEU A 66 -12.55 -4.88 -13.10
N ALA A 67 -13.25 -3.82 -13.48
CA ALA A 67 -13.49 -2.67 -12.62
C ALA A 67 -14.25 -3.08 -11.34
N THR A 68 -15.25 -3.95 -11.50
CA THR A 68 -16.05 -4.46 -10.36
C THR A 68 -15.20 -5.36 -9.45
N LEU A 69 -14.38 -6.24 -10.03
CA LEU A 69 -13.43 -7.07 -9.27
C LEU A 69 -12.49 -6.18 -8.45
N CYS A 70 -11.86 -5.17 -9.05
CA CYS A 70 -10.97 -4.25 -8.34
C CYS A 70 -11.68 -3.55 -7.17
N ASN A 71 -12.90 -3.03 -7.40
CA ASN A 71 -13.68 -2.41 -6.33
C ASN A 71 -14.01 -3.40 -5.20
N LYS A 72 -14.42 -4.62 -5.53
CA LYS A 72 -14.73 -5.66 -4.53
C LYS A 72 -13.53 -6.08 -3.71
N LEU A 73 -12.36 -6.21 -4.33
CA LEU A 73 -11.11 -6.52 -3.61
C LEU A 73 -10.73 -5.40 -2.64
N VAL A 74 -10.85 -4.13 -3.05
CA VAL A 74 -10.56 -2.98 -2.17
C VAL A 74 -11.62 -2.84 -1.07
N ASP A 75 -12.90 -3.06 -1.38
CA ASP A 75 -13.98 -3.02 -0.38
C ASP A 75 -13.84 -4.15 0.65
N ARG A 76 -13.41 -5.36 0.23
CA ARG A 76 -13.13 -6.46 1.15
C ARG A 76 -11.91 -6.17 2.03
N LEU A 77 -10.87 -5.53 1.49
CA LEU A 77 -9.72 -5.07 2.28
C LEU A 77 -10.11 -4.02 3.31
N GLN A 78 -10.94 -3.05 2.91
CA GLN A 78 -11.47 -2.03 3.80
C GLN A 78 -12.24 -2.68 4.97
N LEU A 79 -13.13 -3.63 4.67
CA LEU A 79 -13.90 -4.36 5.69
C LEU A 79 -12.98 -5.17 6.63
N ALA A 80 -11.93 -5.81 6.09
CA ALA A 80 -10.97 -6.53 6.91
C ALA A 80 -10.19 -5.60 7.85
N ALA A 81 -9.83 -4.39 7.38
CA ALA A 81 -9.18 -3.37 8.21
C ALA A 81 -10.13 -2.78 9.26
N GLU A 82 -11.38 -2.50 8.92
CA GLU A 82 -12.40 -2.03 9.88
C GLU A 82 -12.66 -3.03 11.01
N ASN A 83 -12.56 -4.32 10.71
CA ASN A 83 -12.66 -5.40 11.71
C ASN A 83 -11.32 -5.71 12.41
N SER A 84 -10.32 -4.84 12.26
CA SER A 84 -8.96 -5.01 12.79
C SER A 84 -8.32 -6.37 12.48
N CYS A 85 -8.67 -7.00 11.35
CA CYS A 85 -8.25 -8.36 11.00
C CYS A 85 -8.36 -9.37 12.16
N GLN A 86 -9.39 -9.23 13.00
CA GLN A 86 -9.53 -9.95 14.27
C GLN A 86 -9.67 -11.47 14.08
N THR A 87 -10.31 -11.90 13.00
CA THR A 87 -10.54 -13.32 12.72
C THR A 87 -9.56 -13.86 11.70
N GLN A 88 -9.26 -15.17 11.78
CA GLN A 88 -8.45 -15.84 10.76
C GLN A 88 -9.06 -15.72 9.35
N ARG A 89 -10.40 -15.71 9.25
CA ARG A 89 -11.11 -15.49 7.98
C ARG A 89 -10.79 -14.11 7.40
N ASP A 90 -10.76 -13.06 8.21
CA ASP A 90 -10.45 -11.71 7.74
C ASP A 90 -8.99 -11.57 7.34
N GLN A 91 -8.06 -12.16 8.09
CA GLN A 91 -6.63 -12.17 7.75
C GLN A 91 -6.38 -12.88 6.40
N ILE A 92 -6.95 -14.06 6.23
CA ILE A 92 -6.88 -14.83 4.98
C ILE A 92 -7.49 -14.02 3.83
N ALA A 93 -8.66 -13.43 4.05
CA ALA A 93 -9.34 -12.69 3.01
C ALA A 93 -8.52 -11.46 2.57
N ALA A 94 -7.93 -10.73 3.52
CA ALA A 94 -7.05 -9.60 3.24
C ALA A 94 -5.84 -10.03 2.41
N ILE A 95 -5.12 -11.07 2.83
CA ILE A 95 -3.94 -11.56 2.11
C ILE A 95 -4.30 -12.05 0.70
N ASN A 96 -5.42 -12.72 0.51
CA ASN A 96 -5.84 -13.16 -0.82
C ASN A 96 -6.27 -11.99 -1.72
N CYS A 97 -6.91 -10.95 -1.17
CA CYS A 97 -7.18 -9.73 -1.91
C CYS A 97 -5.87 -9.02 -2.31
N ILE A 98 -4.89 -8.94 -1.41
CA ILE A 98 -3.56 -8.36 -1.68
C ILE A 98 -2.87 -9.11 -2.83
N ARG A 99 -2.87 -10.44 -2.80
CA ARG A 99 -2.25 -11.27 -3.83
C ARG A 99 -2.95 -11.16 -5.19
N LEU A 100 -4.28 -11.09 -5.19
CA LEU A 100 -5.04 -10.89 -6.43
C LEU A 100 -4.74 -9.52 -7.04
N LEU A 101 -4.75 -8.46 -6.23
CA LEU A 101 -4.37 -7.11 -6.69
C LEU A 101 -2.94 -7.09 -7.22
N THR A 102 -2.00 -7.72 -6.51
CA THR A 102 -0.59 -7.86 -6.94
C THR A 102 -0.49 -8.57 -8.29
N ARG A 103 -1.35 -9.55 -8.54
CA ARG A 103 -1.40 -10.30 -9.80
C ARG A 103 -2.00 -9.50 -10.95
N ILE A 104 -3.08 -8.75 -10.73
CA ILE A 104 -3.84 -8.10 -11.82
C ILE A 104 -3.31 -6.71 -12.20
N LEU A 105 -2.81 -5.92 -11.24
CA LEU A 105 -2.41 -4.53 -11.47
C LEU A 105 -1.37 -4.33 -12.58
N PRO A 106 -0.30 -5.17 -12.69
CA PRO A 106 0.65 -5.09 -13.80
C PRO A 106 -0.01 -5.05 -15.18
N TYR A 107 -1.00 -5.92 -15.39
CA TYR A 107 -1.73 -6.00 -16.66
C TYR A 107 -2.72 -4.85 -16.81
N ILE A 108 -3.24 -4.28 -15.73
CA ILE A 108 -4.08 -3.08 -15.83
C ILE A 108 -3.24 -1.89 -16.29
N PHE A 109 -2.00 -1.76 -15.79
CA PHE A 109 -1.09 -0.65 -16.12
C PHE A 109 -0.57 -0.65 -17.56
N GLU A 110 -0.64 -1.79 -18.25
CA GLU A 110 -0.35 -1.87 -19.69
C GLU A 110 -1.29 -0.97 -20.54
N GLU A 111 -2.48 -0.61 -20.04
CA GLU A 111 -3.46 0.24 -20.73
C GLU A 111 -3.63 1.61 -20.03
N PRO A 112 -3.14 2.72 -20.62
CA PRO A 112 -3.20 4.07 -20.05
C PRO A 112 -4.58 4.55 -19.57
N GLU A 113 -5.65 4.14 -20.22
CA GLU A 113 -7.03 4.56 -19.98
C GLU A 113 -7.50 4.18 -18.56
N TRP A 114 -6.92 3.12 -17.99
CA TRP A 114 -7.23 2.65 -16.64
C TRP A 114 -6.70 3.57 -15.52
N ARG A 115 -5.80 4.51 -15.82
CA ARG A 115 -5.33 5.50 -14.83
C ARG A 115 -6.47 6.35 -14.30
N GLY A 116 -7.40 6.72 -15.18
CA GLY A 116 -8.61 7.45 -14.81
C GLY A 116 -9.47 6.66 -13.82
N PHE A 117 -9.62 5.35 -14.02
CA PHE A 117 -10.41 4.49 -13.12
C PHE A 117 -9.90 4.53 -11.66
N PHE A 118 -8.59 4.53 -11.45
CA PHE A 118 -8.01 4.52 -10.10
C PHE A 118 -8.00 5.88 -9.40
N TRP A 119 -7.82 6.95 -10.17
CA TRP A 119 -7.56 8.30 -9.65
C TRP A 119 -8.71 9.30 -9.85
N SER A 120 -9.82 8.87 -10.45
CA SER A 120 -11.02 9.72 -10.56
C SER A 120 -11.86 9.67 -9.29
N ASP A 121 -12.35 10.84 -8.91
CA ASP A 121 -13.37 11.01 -7.88
C ASP A 121 -14.71 10.40 -8.34
N ILE A 122 -15.39 9.70 -7.43
CA ILE A 122 -16.73 9.17 -7.68
C ILE A 122 -17.73 10.15 -7.05
N PRO A 123 -18.51 10.91 -7.84
CA PRO A 123 -19.53 11.79 -7.29
C PRO A 123 -20.60 10.94 -6.59
N ILE A 124 -20.65 11.01 -5.26
CA ILE A 124 -21.78 10.46 -4.51
C ILE A 124 -22.89 11.51 -4.71
N GLY A 125 -24.02 11.09 -5.30
CA GLY A 125 -25.06 12.00 -5.80
C GLY A 125 -25.48 13.11 -4.84
N GLN A 126 -26.03 14.19 -5.40
CA GLN A 126 -26.44 15.46 -4.76
C GLN A 126 -27.01 15.32 -3.33
N GLN A 127 -26.14 15.16 -2.34
CA GLN A 127 -26.44 15.50 -0.97
C GLN A 127 -25.72 16.80 -0.73
N THR A 128 -26.46 17.90 -0.89
CA THR A 128 -26.02 19.21 -0.47
C THR A 128 -25.71 19.14 1.02
N ALA A 129 -24.43 19.00 1.37
CA ALA A 129 -23.97 19.50 2.65
C ALA A 129 -24.43 20.96 2.75
N SER A 130 -24.76 21.43 3.95
CA SER A 130 -25.25 22.80 4.21
C SER A 130 -24.33 23.93 3.68
N ASN A 131 -23.16 23.58 3.14
CA ASN A 131 -22.11 24.47 2.68
C ASN A 131 -21.78 24.33 1.16
N GLY A 132 -22.55 23.56 0.39
CA GLY A 132 -22.37 23.46 -1.08
C GLY A 132 -21.17 22.61 -1.56
N GLU A 133 -20.51 21.88 -0.66
CA GLU A 133 -19.45 20.92 -1.01
C GLU A 133 -20.08 19.59 -1.47
N TYR A 134 -19.66 19.11 -2.64
CA TYR A 134 -20.03 17.78 -3.13
C TYR A 134 -19.29 16.73 -2.31
N ILE A 135 -20.02 15.82 -1.66
CA ILE A 135 -19.41 14.66 -0.99
C ILE A 135 -18.94 13.70 -2.09
N SER A 136 -17.64 13.66 -2.37
CA SER A 136 -17.02 12.68 -3.27
C SER A 136 -16.47 11.50 -2.48
N LYS A 137 -16.60 10.28 -3.00
CA LYS A 137 -15.83 9.14 -2.48
C LYS A 137 -14.38 9.32 -2.94
N PRO A 138 -13.37 9.19 -2.04
CA PRO A 138 -11.98 9.28 -2.46
C PRO A 138 -11.67 8.24 -3.54
N PRO A 139 -10.73 8.55 -4.47
CA PRO A 139 -10.37 7.65 -5.55
C PRO A 139 -9.96 6.26 -5.07
N LEU A 140 -10.12 5.24 -5.92
CA LEU A 140 -9.85 3.85 -5.57
C LEU A 140 -8.39 3.64 -5.15
N ALA A 141 -7.44 4.30 -5.83
CA ALA A 141 -6.02 4.25 -5.49
C ALA A 141 -5.74 4.80 -4.09
N GLU A 142 -6.28 5.97 -3.76
CA GLU A 142 -6.14 6.58 -2.44
C GLU A 142 -6.68 5.66 -1.34
N ARG A 143 -7.89 5.11 -1.55
CA ARG A 143 -8.48 4.15 -0.62
C ARG A 143 -7.57 2.94 -0.41
N LEU A 144 -7.09 2.34 -1.51
CA LEU A 144 -6.20 1.19 -1.46
C LEU A 144 -4.93 1.50 -0.67
N LEU A 145 -4.22 2.59 -1.00
CA LEU A 145 -2.98 2.97 -0.32
C LEU A 145 -3.19 3.22 1.17
N ARG A 146 -4.29 3.90 1.55
CA ARG A 146 -4.63 4.12 2.97
C ARG A 146 -4.87 2.81 3.70
N ILE A 147 -5.66 1.90 3.13
CA ILE A 147 -5.95 0.59 3.74
C ILE A 147 -4.67 -0.22 3.91
N LEU A 148 -3.80 -0.27 2.90
CA LEU A 148 -2.54 -1.00 2.98
C LEU A 148 -1.60 -0.42 4.03
N ALA A 149 -1.51 0.91 4.11
CA ALA A 149 -0.72 1.61 5.10
C ALA A 149 -1.23 1.35 6.53
N ASP A 150 -2.54 1.32 6.73
CA ASP A 150 -3.16 1.02 8.02
C ASP A 150 -2.98 -0.46 8.41
N LEU A 151 -3.16 -1.37 7.46
CA LEU A 151 -2.94 -2.81 7.68
C LEU A 151 -1.50 -3.14 8.06
N LEU A 152 -0.52 -2.32 7.71
CA LEU A 152 0.89 -2.47 8.06
C LEU A 152 1.21 -2.22 9.54
N PHE A 153 0.27 -1.63 10.30
CA PHE A 153 0.34 -1.46 11.75
C PHE A 153 -0.86 -2.08 12.49
N CYS A 154 -1.56 -3.01 11.84
CA CYS A 154 -2.68 -3.73 12.45
C CYS A 154 -2.19 -4.74 13.51
N PRO A 155 -2.58 -4.59 14.79
CA PRO A 155 -2.25 -5.56 15.83
C PRO A 155 -2.76 -6.96 15.49
N ASP A 156 -1.98 -7.97 15.87
CA ASP A 156 -2.24 -9.40 15.64
C ASP A 156 -2.38 -9.81 14.15
N PHE A 157 -2.08 -8.90 13.22
CA PHE A 157 -1.98 -9.16 11.78
C PHE A 157 -0.58 -8.85 11.23
N THR A 158 -0.06 -7.65 11.48
CA THR A 158 1.28 -7.21 11.05
C THR A 158 2.13 -6.68 12.19
N VAL A 159 1.57 -6.40 13.37
CA VAL A 159 2.34 -6.03 14.56
C VAL A 159 1.83 -6.80 15.78
N SER A 160 2.69 -7.00 16.77
CA SER A 160 2.31 -7.73 17.99
C SER A 160 1.51 -6.80 18.92
N SER A 161 0.32 -7.22 19.36
CA SER A 161 -0.51 -6.41 20.26
C SER A 161 0.17 -6.17 21.61
N LYS A 162 0.13 -4.92 22.11
CA LYS A 162 0.70 -4.55 23.42
C LYS A 162 -0.21 -4.85 24.60
N LYS A 163 -1.53 -4.98 24.39
CA LYS A 163 -2.51 -5.26 25.46
C LYS A 163 -2.72 -6.77 25.63
N LYS A 164 -2.95 -7.21 26.87
CA LYS A 164 -3.27 -8.62 27.18
C LYS A 164 -4.56 -9.03 26.45
N LYS A 165 -4.50 -10.19 25.77
CA LYS A 165 -5.62 -10.87 25.11
C LYS A 165 -6.89 -10.87 25.99
N GLY A 166 -7.87 -10.08 25.59
CA GLY A 166 -9.25 -10.15 26.08
C GLY A 166 -10.19 -10.01 24.87
N PRO A 167 -11.26 -10.81 24.76
CA PRO A 167 -12.18 -10.78 23.63
C PRO A 167 -12.98 -9.46 23.49
N ASP A 168 -12.98 -8.61 24.52
CA ASP A 168 -13.93 -7.50 24.65
C ASP A 168 -13.39 -6.11 24.31
N ASN A 169 -12.14 -5.96 23.86
CA ASN A 169 -11.61 -4.63 23.49
C ASN A 169 -10.47 -4.67 22.44
N PRO A 170 -10.79 -4.96 21.15
CA PRO A 170 -9.81 -4.85 20.06
C PRO A 170 -9.32 -3.40 19.94
N GLU A 171 -8.03 -3.21 19.63
CA GLU A 171 -7.53 -1.88 19.32
C GLU A 171 -8.05 -1.45 17.94
N ASP A 172 -8.71 -0.30 17.88
CA ASP A 172 -9.18 0.27 16.63
C ASP A 172 -7.99 0.85 15.85
N ILE A 173 -7.69 0.26 14.70
CA ILE A 173 -6.63 0.67 13.77
C ILE A 173 -6.65 2.18 13.52
N ASN A 174 -7.84 2.79 13.53
CA ASN A 174 -7.98 4.21 13.23
C ASN A 174 -7.51 5.14 14.35
N THR A 175 -7.35 4.64 15.56
CA THR A 175 -7.02 5.43 16.75
C THR A 175 -5.65 5.09 17.35
N ILE A 176 -5.01 4.04 16.84
CA ILE A 176 -3.70 3.59 17.30
C ILE A 176 -2.62 4.59 16.88
N ASP A 177 -1.76 4.97 17.84
CA ASP A 177 -0.50 5.62 17.52
C ASP A 177 0.45 4.58 16.89
N SER A 178 0.60 4.64 15.57
CA SER A 178 1.42 3.68 14.84
C SER A 178 2.92 3.85 15.11
N CYS A 179 3.36 5.00 15.68
CA CYS A 179 4.74 5.19 16.13
C CYS A 179 5.11 4.29 17.32
N GLU A 180 4.11 3.74 18.02
CA GLU A 180 4.33 2.77 19.07
C GLU A 180 4.64 1.35 18.56
N TYR A 181 4.42 1.11 17.27
CA TYR A 181 4.44 -0.20 16.63
C TYR A 181 5.51 -0.31 15.53
N ILE A 182 6.57 0.49 15.61
CA ILE A 182 7.73 0.40 14.70
C ILE A 182 8.28 -1.02 14.68
N TRP A 183 8.63 -1.52 13.50
CA TRP A 183 8.93 -2.94 13.30
C TRP A 183 10.29 -3.42 13.77
N GLU A 184 11.23 -2.49 13.99
CA GLU A 184 12.58 -2.79 14.48
C GLU A 184 13.16 -1.61 15.24
N VAL A 185 14.07 -1.91 16.18
CA VAL A 185 14.85 -0.91 16.90
C VAL A 185 15.81 -0.17 15.94
N GLY A 186 16.02 1.12 16.21
CA GLY A 186 16.93 1.95 15.43
C GLY A 186 16.60 3.43 15.54
N VAL A 187 16.62 4.12 14.40
CA VAL A 187 16.29 5.55 14.31
C VAL A 187 14.90 5.80 14.88
N GLY A 188 14.76 6.77 15.77
CA GLY A 188 13.47 7.20 16.32
C GLY A 188 12.73 6.16 17.18
N PHE A 189 13.29 4.97 17.42
CA PHE A 189 12.64 3.92 18.18
C PHE A 189 13.64 3.01 18.90
N SER A 190 13.57 2.97 20.23
CA SER A 190 14.55 2.26 21.08
C SER A 190 14.09 0.92 21.63
N GLN A 191 12.81 0.57 21.46
CA GLN A 191 12.27 -0.69 21.97
C GLN A 191 12.42 -1.77 20.91
N SER A 192 12.92 -2.95 21.28
CA SER A 192 12.96 -4.09 20.35
C SER A 192 11.59 -4.79 20.36
N PRO A 193 10.85 -4.81 19.23
CA PRO A 193 9.55 -5.46 19.14
C PRO A 193 9.67 -6.98 19.16
N VAL A 194 8.59 -7.67 19.52
CA VAL A 194 8.52 -9.13 19.39
C VAL A 194 8.49 -9.51 17.91
N HIS A 195 9.50 -10.26 17.47
CA HIS A 195 9.60 -10.78 16.12
C HIS A 195 8.68 -11.99 15.92
N THR A 196 7.78 -11.90 14.93
CA THR A 196 6.84 -12.97 14.60
C THR A 196 6.87 -13.22 13.08
N PRO A 197 7.32 -14.40 12.61
CA PRO A 197 7.45 -14.66 11.17
C PRO A 197 6.15 -14.52 10.36
N SER A 198 4.99 -14.75 10.98
CA SER A 198 3.69 -14.51 10.32
C SER A 198 3.46 -13.03 10.03
N ASN A 199 3.85 -12.14 10.95
CA ASN A 199 3.72 -10.70 10.77
C ASN A 199 4.63 -10.23 9.63
N ASP A 200 5.86 -10.73 9.57
CA ASP A 200 6.80 -10.39 8.49
C ASP A 200 6.32 -10.90 7.14
N ARG A 201 5.73 -12.09 7.09
CA ARG A 201 5.11 -12.61 5.87
C ARG A 201 3.96 -11.72 5.40
N ASN A 202 3.09 -11.27 6.31
CA ASN A 202 1.97 -10.39 5.98
C ASN A 202 2.46 -9.01 5.53
N ARG A 203 3.42 -8.42 6.24
CA ARG A 203 4.10 -7.18 5.83
C ARG A 203 4.68 -7.32 4.42
N THR A 204 5.40 -8.41 4.15
CA THR A 204 6.02 -8.69 2.85
C THR A 204 4.99 -8.68 1.71
N GLU A 205 3.85 -9.34 1.89
CA GLU A 205 2.77 -9.37 0.88
C GLU A 205 2.19 -7.96 0.64
N ILE A 206 1.98 -7.18 1.71
CA ILE A 206 1.50 -5.80 1.59
C ILE A 206 2.53 -4.90 0.89
N LEU A 207 3.81 -4.97 1.27
CA LEU A 207 4.87 -4.18 0.64
C LEU A 207 5.05 -4.53 -0.84
N LYS A 208 4.87 -5.81 -1.21
CA LYS A 208 4.88 -6.24 -2.63
C LYS A 208 3.75 -5.61 -3.43
N LEU A 209 2.55 -5.50 -2.85
CA LEU A 209 1.45 -4.81 -3.50
C LEU A 209 1.72 -3.30 -3.61
N LEU A 210 2.25 -2.66 -2.57
CA LEU A 210 2.64 -1.24 -2.64
C LEU A 210 3.67 -1.00 -3.76
N LEU A 211 4.72 -1.83 -3.82
CA LEU A 211 5.72 -1.76 -4.88
C LEU A 211 5.09 -1.99 -6.27
N THR A 212 4.12 -2.90 -6.36
CA THR A 212 3.35 -3.13 -7.59
C THR A 212 2.59 -1.86 -7.99
N CYS A 213 1.87 -1.21 -7.07
CA CYS A 213 1.20 0.06 -7.34
C CYS A 213 2.18 1.15 -7.82
N PHE A 214 3.38 1.21 -7.25
CA PHE A 214 4.40 2.19 -7.63
C PHE A 214 5.06 1.89 -8.98
N SER A 215 4.92 0.68 -9.50
CA SER A 215 5.52 0.25 -10.77
C SER A 215 4.82 0.78 -12.04
N GLU A 216 3.75 1.57 -11.90
CA GLU A 216 2.98 2.12 -13.02
C GLU A 216 3.86 2.79 -14.10
N THR A 217 4.96 3.44 -13.69
CA THR A 217 5.90 4.12 -14.58
C THR A 217 6.68 3.18 -15.50
N ILE A 218 6.81 1.89 -15.16
CA ILE A 218 7.47 0.88 -16.00
C ILE A 218 6.65 0.61 -17.28
N TYR A 219 5.35 0.87 -17.23
CA TYR A 219 4.41 0.68 -18.33
C TYR A 219 4.17 1.97 -19.14
N MET A 220 4.89 3.06 -18.82
CA MET A 220 4.79 4.34 -19.53
C MET A 220 5.89 4.47 -20.59
N ASN A 221 5.63 5.23 -21.65
CA ASN A 221 6.67 5.54 -22.63
C ASN A 221 7.62 6.64 -22.07
N PRO A 222 8.94 6.40 -21.99
CA PRO A 222 9.89 7.29 -21.30
C PRO A 222 9.97 8.72 -21.83
N SER A 223 9.54 8.98 -23.07
CA SER A 223 9.96 10.16 -23.83
C SER A 223 9.07 11.40 -23.67
N VAL A 224 7.83 11.29 -23.19
CA VAL A 224 6.90 12.44 -23.02
C VAL A 224 6.04 12.34 -21.76
N GLU A 225 5.65 11.13 -21.35
CA GLU A 225 4.68 10.93 -20.26
C GLU A 225 5.29 11.12 -18.88
N LEU A 226 6.55 10.69 -18.67
CA LEU A 226 7.17 10.71 -17.34
C LEU A 226 7.45 12.12 -16.81
N GLN A 227 7.70 13.08 -17.71
CA GLN A 227 7.91 14.49 -17.35
C GLN A 227 6.58 15.24 -17.12
N SER A 228 5.49 14.76 -17.73
CA SER A 228 4.17 15.41 -17.68
C SER A 228 3.25 14.80 -16.61
N HIS A 229 3.46 13.54 -16.24
CA HIS A 229 2.62 12.79 -15.31
C HIS A 229 3.48 12.19 -14.19
N PRO A 230 3.63 12.88 -13.05
CA PRO A 230 4.28 12.30 -11.89
C PRO A 230 3.51 11.07 -11.41
N ASN A 231 4.21 10.10 -10.84
CA ASN A 231 3.61 8.89 -10.30
C ASN A 231 2.69 9.24 -9.12
N LYS A 232 1.38 9.28 -9.38
CA LYS A 232 0.38 9.68 -8.38
C LYS A 232 0.35 8.75 -7.17
N TRP A 233 0.68 7.46 -7.37
CA TRP A 233 0.74 6.48 -6.28
C TRP A 233 1.83 6.85 -5.28
N LEU A 234 3.03 7.16 -5.77
CA LEU A 234 4.15 7.61 -4.93
C LEU A 234 3.86 8.97 -4.29
N THR A 235 3.40 9.94 -5.09
CA THR A 235 3.09 11.29 -4.59
C THR A 235 2.09 11.25 -3.45
N TYR A 236 1.00 10.47 -3.57
CA TYR A 236 0.05 10.30 -2.47
C TYR A 236 0.70 9.60 -1.27
N PHE A 237 1.38 8.47 -1.49
CA PHE A 237 1.92 7.63 -0.43
C PHE A 237 2.96 8.34 0.45
N THR A 238 3.77 9.22 -0.15
CA THR A 238 4.81 10.00 0.56
C THR A 238 4.32 11.38 1.03
N SER A 239 3.04 11.71 0.87
CA SER A 239 2.48 13.01 1.27
C SER A 239 1.98 13.04 2.70
N SER A 240 1.69 14.25 3.20
CA SER A 240 1.02 14.49 4.49
C SER A 240 -0.38 13.86 4.58
N ARG A 241 -0.99 13.46 3.45
CA ARG A 241 -2.30 12.80 3.43
C ARG A 241 -2.25 11.36 3.91
N ASN A 242 -1.07 10.73 3.87
CA ASN A 242 -0.85 9.41 4.46
C ASN A 242 -0.36 9.56 5.91
N ARG A 243 -1.24 9.33 6.88
CA ARG A 243 -0.91 9.41 8.32
C ARG A 243 0.20 8.46 8.75
N GLN A 244 0.39 7.36 8.01
CA GLN A 244 1.35 6.32 8.34
C GLN A 244 2.75 6.59 7.79
N THR A 245 2.95 7.70 7.09
CA THR A 245 4.23 8.02 6.43
C THR A 245 5.43 7.95 7.39
N LEU A 246 5.34 8.57 8.57
CA LEU A 246 6.44 8.56 9.55
C LEU A 246 6.68 7.16 10.15
N PRO A 247 5.67 6.46 10.72
CA PRO A 247 5.82 5.08 11.17
C PRO A 247 6.39 4.13 10.11
N LEU A 248 5.95 4.25 8.85
CA LEU A 248 6.42 3.44 7.74
C LEU A 248 7.88 3.73 7.43
N PHE A 249 8.25 5.00 7.26
CA PHE A 249 9.63 5.40 6.99
C PHE A 249 10.58 4.84 8.05
N THR A 250 10.25 5.06 9.33
CA THR A 250 11.04 4.59 10.47
C THR A 250 11.12 3.06 10.52
N SER A 251 10.02 2.36 10.23
CA SER A 251 10.03 0.89 10.23
C SER A 251 10.84 0.30 9.08
N LEU A 252 10.74 0.88 7.88
CA LEU A 252 11.49 0.43 6.71
C LEU A 252 12.99 0.64 6.91
N ILE A 253 13.39 1.83 7.38
CA ILE A 253 14.81 2.16 7.57
C ILE A 253 15.44 1.26 8.64
N ASN A 254 14.76 1.04 9.76
CA ASN A 254 15.26 0.19 10.84
C ASN A 254 15.31 -1.27 10.43
N ILE A 255 14.32 -1.80 9.70
CA ILE A 255 14.40 -3.18 9.19
C ILE A 255 15.60 -3.35 8.25
N VAL A 256 15.81 -2.42 7.32
CA VAL A 256 16.86 -2.57 6.30
C VAL A 256 18.25 -2.46 6.90
N PHE A 257 18.48 -1.49 7.79
CA PHE A 257 19.82 -1.26 8.33
C PHE A 257 20.16 -2.10 9.56
N SER A 258 19.18 -2.60 10.31
CA SER A 258 19.42 -3.51 11.44
C SER A 258 19.44 -4.99 11.02
N TYR A 259 19.28 -5.30 9.73
CA TYR A 259 19.28 -6.67 9.23
C TYR A 259 20.70 -7.25 9.14
N ASP A 260 20.89 -8.40 9.81
CA ASP A 260 22.13 -9.19 9.77
C ASP A 260 21.84 -10.59 9.19
N PRO A 261 22.18 -10.87 7.92
CA PRO A 261 21.97 -12.16 7.27
C PRO A 261 22.96 -13.25 7.74
N VAL A 262 24.09 -12.87 8.36
CA VAL A 262 25.14 -13.81 8.78
C VAL A 262 24.85 -14.31 10.20
N GLY A 263 24.41 -13.41 11.07
CA GLY A 263 24.28 -13.67 12.50
C GLY A 263 25.64 -14.00 13.12
N TYR A 264 25.61 -14.69 14.26
CA TYR A 264 26.83 -14.98 15.03
C TYR A 264 27.68 -16.16 14.51
N ILE A 265 27.17 -16.99 13.57
CA ILE A 265 27.79 -18.27 13.20
C ILE A 265 28.02 -18.35 11.67
N PRO A 266 29.25 -18.69 11.20
CA PRO A 266 29.50 -18.92 9.78
C PRO A 266 28.61 -20.03 9.20
N TYR A 267 28.15 -19.86 7.95
CA TYR A 267 27.31 -20.83 7.23
C TYR A 267 25.91 -21.06 7.80
N ASN A 268 25.38 -20.11 8.59
CA ASN A 268 24.03 -20.15 9.15
C ASN A 268 22.94 -20.50 8.11
N TYR A 269 23.08 -19.97 6.88
CA TYR A 269 22.19 -20.21 5.74
C TYR A 269 22.08 -21.67 5.27
N LEU A 270 23.04 -22.55 5.65
CA LEU A 270 22.95 -23.99 5.37
C LEU A 270 22.04 -24.72 6.36
N LEU A 271 21.88 -24.16 7.56
CA LEU A 271 21.19 -24.79 8.68
C LEU A 271 19.81 -24.19 8.94
N PHE A 272 19.62 -22.91 8.63
CA PHE A 272 18.39 -22.19 8.90
C PHE A 272 17.91 -21.40 7.68
N THR A 273 16.60 -21.38 7.47
CA THR A 273 15.97 -20.52 6.47
C THR A 273 15.77 -19.14 7.07
N ASP A 274 16.32 -18.13 6.40
CA ASP A 274 16.07 -16.74 6.77
C ASP A 274 14.63 -16.36 6.39
N THR A 275 13.77 -16.21 7.39
CA THR A 275 12.37 -15.83 7.20
C THR A 275 12.18 -14.33 7.03
N ARG A 276 13.21 -13.52 7.33
CA ARG A 276 13.15 -12.06 7.36
C ARG A 276 13.73 -11.43 6.10
N GLU A 277 14.67 -12.10 5.45
CA GLU A 277 15.26 -11.69 4.16
C GLU A 277 14.20 -11.20 3.14
N PRO A 278 13.08 -11.91 2.90
CA PRO A 278 12.11 -11.46 1.90
C PRO A 278 11.42 -10.13 2.27
N LEU A 279 11.26 -9.84 3.57
CA LEU A 279 10.72 -8.57 4.03
C LEU A 279 11.74 -7.44 3.82
N VAL A 280 13.00 -7.69 4.17
CA VAL A 280 14.09 -6.73 4.04
C VAL A 280 14.31 -6.35 2.58
N GLU A 281 14.30 -7.32 1.67
CA GLU A 281 14.45 -7.10 0.23
C GLU A 281 13.40 -6.13 -0.30
N VAL A 282 12.12 -6.39 -0.02
CA VAL A 282 11.03 -5.53 -0.51
C VAL A 282 11.01 -4.19 0.22
N ALA A 283 11.39 -4.14 1.50
CA ALA A 283 11.53 -2.88 2.24
C ALA A 283 12.62 -1.98 1.63
N ALA A 284 13.77 -2.55 1.25
CA ALA A 284 14.84 -1.84 0.57
C ALA A 284 14.39 -1.30 -0.80
N GLN A 285 13.73 -2.14 -1.60
CA GLN A 285 13.15 -1.72 -2.89
C GLN A 285 12.16 -0.56 -2.72
N LEU A 286 11.29 -0.63 -1.70
CA LEU A 286 10.31 0.42 -1.43
C LEU A 286 10.99 1.73 -0.99
N LEU A 287 12.04 1.66 -0.17
CA LEU A 287 12.83 2.83 0.21
C LEU A 287 13.48 3.48 -1.02
N CYS A 288 14.11 2.70 -1.91
CA CYS A 288 14.68 3.24 -3.14
C CYS A 288 13.64 3.99 -3.98
N VAL A 289 12.50 3.34 -4.29
CA VAL A 289 11.48 3.94 -5.16
C VAL A 289 10.82 5.17 -4.51
N THR A 290 10.61 5.16 -3.19
CA THR A 290 10.02 6.31 -2.48
C THR A 290 10.99 7.48 -2.34
N LEU A 291 12.29 7.24 -2.23
CA LEU A 291 13.32 8.28 -2.16
C LEU A 291 13.71 8.83 -3.54
N ASP A 292 13.61 8.02 -4.60
CA ASP A 292 13.91 8.44 -5.98
C ASP A 292 12.82 9.36 -6.57
N ASN A 293 11.62 9.40 -5.98
CA ASN A 293 10.52 10.26 -6.39
C ASN A 293 10.77 11.73 -6.01
N PHE A 294 11.71 12.37 -6.73
CA PHE A 294 11.93 13.82 -6.68
C PHE A 294 10.77 14.53 -7.40
N SER A 295 9.89 15.15 -6.61
CA SER A 295 8.92 16.10 -7.16
C SER A 295 9.70 17.27 -7.77
N ALA A 296 9.68 17.40 -9.10
CA ALA A 296 10.41 18.43 -9.86
C ALA A 296 9.93 19.88 -9.60
N SER A 297 9.15 20.12 -8.56
CA SER A 297 8.64 21.44 -8.19
C SER A 297 9.66 22.34 -7.49
N SER A 298 10.84 21.83 -7.12
CA SER A 298 11.88 22.62 -6.43
C SER A 298 12.83 23.38 -7.36
N SER A 299 12.76 23.19 -8.68
CA SER A 299 13.70 23.79 -9.66
C SER A 299 13.20 25.06 -10.37
N SER A 300 12.00 25.57 -10.06
CA SER A 300 11.46 26.80 -10.66
C SER A 300 11.56 28.05 -9.75
N SER A 301 12.36 28.00 -8.68
CA SER A 301 12.74 29.16 -7.88
C SER A 301 14.18 29.62 -8.18
N SER A 302 14.58 29.64 -9.46
CA SER A 302 15.77 30.36 -9.91
C SER A 302 15.46 31.86 -10.09
N SER A 303 15.63 32.60 -9.00
CA SER A 303 16.16 33.97 -8.93
C SER A 303 16.03 34.87 -10.17
N SER A 304 14.91 35.59 -10.27
CA SER A 304 14.89 36.91 -10.93
C SER A 304 15.27 37.98 -9.91
N ILE A 305 16.52 38.45 -9.96
CA ILE A 305 16.96 39.65 -9.24
C ILE A 305 16.28 40.85 -9.90
N SER A 306 15.40 41.52 -9.17
CA SER A 306 14.92 42.87 -9.50
C SER A 306 15.14 43.78 -8.29
N THR A 307 16.03 44.73 -8.45
CA THR A 307 16.29 45.89 -7.59
C THR A 307 15.13 46.89 -7.71
N ASP A 308 14.42 47.21 -6.62
CA ASP A 308 14.15 48.58 -6.16
C ASP A 308 13.13 48.68 -5.00
N ASP A 309 13.54 49.47 -4.00
CA ASP A 309 12.84 50.39 -3.09
C ASP A 309 11.44 50.15 -2.43
N GLN A 310 11.51 50.20 -1.09
CA GLN A 310 10.63 50.84 -0.09
C GLN A 310 9.15 50.44 0.14
N VAL A 311 8.87 49.96 1.37
CA VAL A 311 8.02 50.54 2.46
C VAL A 311 7.47 49.40 3.36
N PRO A 312 7.54 49.48 4.72
CA PRO A 312 7.08 48.41 5.60
C PRO A 312 5.57 48.50 5.88
N SER A 313 4.83 47.42 5.65
CA SER A 313 3.43 47.26 6.09
C SER A 313 3.21 45.95 6.87
N LEU A 314 2.29 46.01 7.83
CA LEU A 314 2.01 45.07 8.92
C LEU A 314 1.88 43.57 8.53
N PRO A 315 2.14 42.64 9.47
CA PRO A 315 2.07 41.21 9.21
C PRO A 315 0.61 40.78 9.06
N THR A 316 0.17 40.63 7.81
CA THR A 316 -1.08 39.94 7.53
C THR A 316 -0.75 38.45 7.46
N SER A 317 -1.14 37.71 8.50
CA SER A 317 -1.00 36.26 8.57
C SER A 317 -1.87 35.59 7.49
N LYS A 318 -1.30 35.47 6.30
CA LYS A 318 -1.70 34.49 5.29
C LYS A 318 -0.42 33.82 4.84
N THR A 319 -0.02 32.79 5.58
CA THR A 319 0.97 31.82 5.12
C THR A 319 0.48 31.32 3.76
N PRO A 320 1.26 31.48 2.68
CA PRO A 320 0.88 30.92 1.40
C PRO A 320 0.85 29.40 1.52
N ILE A 321 -0.29 28.81 1.18
CA ILE A 321 -0.50 27.38 1.03
C ILE A 321 0.45 26.92 -0.10
N GLY A 322 1.63 26.42 0.26
CA GLY A 322 2.70 26.16 -0.70
C GLY A 322 3.70 25.09 -0.25
N ASP A 323 3.30 24.16 0.62
CA ASP A 323 4.23 23.16 1.21
C ASP A 323 3.73 21.70 1.12
N ASP A 324 2.51 21.46 0.59
CA ASP A 324 1.87 20.12 0.57
C ASP A 324 2.40 19.16 -0.51
N CYS A 325 3.38 19.56 -1.32
CA CYS A 325 3.96 18.75 -2.40
C CYS A 325 5.36 18.19 -2.09
N SER A 326 5.80 18.25 -0.83
CA SER A 326 7.11 17.71 -0.44
C SER A 326 7.01 16.22 -0.11
N ASN A 327 7.92 15.43 -0.68
CA ASN A 327 8.06 14.02 -0.36
C ASN A 327 8.58 13.87 1.08
N LEU A 328 7.71 13.42 1.98
CA LEU A 328 8.02 13.36 3.40
C LEU A 328 9.12 12.35 3.72
N PHE A 329 9.29 11.28 2.93
CA PHE A 329 10.39 10.32 3.13
C PHE A 329 11.75 11.01 2.95
N ILE A 330 11.89 11.84 1.92
CA ILE A 330 13.10 12.65 1.68
C ILE A 330 13.29 13.65 2.82
N ASN A 331 12.22 14.33 3.26
CA ASN A 331 12.28 15.26 4.38
C ASN A 331 12.73 14.59 5.67
N TYR A 332 12.21 13.40 6.00
CA TYR A 332 12.59 12.65 7.19
C TYR A 332 14.04 12.18 7.09
N LEU A 333 14.46 11.64 5.95
CA LEU A 333 15.85 11.22 5.72
C LEU A 333 16.83 12.39 5.92
N SER A 334 16.49 13.60 5.44
CA SER A 334 17.33 14.79 5.59
C SER A 334 17.53 15.25 7.05
N ARG A 335 16.66 14.79 7.97
CA ARG A 335 16.68 15.16 9.39
C ARG A 335 17.35 14.11 10.28
N ILE A 336 17.77 12.97 9.72
CA ILE A 336 18.49 11.95 10.50
C ILE A 336 19.89 12.47 10.82
N HIS A 337 20.22 12.58 12.11
CA HIS A 337 21.52 13.03 12.56
C HIS A 337 22.46 11.87 12.85
N ARG A 338 23.78 12.14 12.87
CA ARG A 338 24.83 11.13 13.04
C ARG A 338 24.71 10.33 14.34
N ASP A 339 24.13 10.91 15.38
CA ASP A 339 23.91 10.23 16.66
C ASP A 339 22.74 9.23 16.60
N ASP A 340 21.75 9.44 15.74
CA ASP A 340 20.65 8.50 15.52
C ASP A 340 21.11 7.22 14.80
N VAL A 341 22.13 7.36 13.94
CA VAL A 341 22.75 6.25 13.20
C VAL A 341 23.54 5.32 14.12
N ARG A 342 24.06 5.82 15.25
CA ARG A 342 24.78 4.97 16.21
C ARG A 342 23.88 3.90 16.82
N CYS A 343 22.58 4.16 16.97
CA CYS A 343 21.61 3.18 17.48
C CYS A 343 21.32 2.01 16.51
N VAL A 344 21.78 2.11 15.25
CA VAL A 344 21.51 1.13 14.18
C VAL A 344 22.66 0.12 14.02
N PHE A 345 23.87 0.44 14.50
CA PHE A 345 25.09 -0.36 14.26
C PHE A 345 25.70 -0.96 15.54
N PHE A 346 24.90 -1.31 16.55
CA PHE A 346 25.39 -2.00 17.76
C PHE A 346 24.90 -3.44 17.87
#